data_AF-A0A6V7JAZ3-F1
#
_entry.id   AF-A0A6V7JAZ3-F1
#
_cell.length_a   1.000
_cell.length_b   1.000
_cell.length_c   1.000
_cell.angle_alpha   90.00
_cell.angle_beta   90.00
_cell.angle_gamma   90.00
#
_symmetry.space_group_name_H-M   'P 1'
#
loop_
_entity.id
_entity.type
_entity.pdbx_description
1 polymer ?
#
loop_
_entity_poly.entity_id
_entity_poly.type
_entity_poly.pdbx_seq_one_letter_code
_entity_poly.pdbx_strand_id
1 'polypeptide(L)' 'LSQLEDLQTSRIVRILTVDFPHYFAVVSRVRQEVHAVGPEGGTVSSSAVPQVQAVFPPAALTKKIRVGLQ' A
#
# COMPACT_ATOMS: atom_id res chain seq x y z
N LEU A 1 10.31 -12.61 -21.35
CA LEU A 1 10.50 -11.68 -20.22
C LEU A 1 10.36 -10.21 -20.67
N SER A 2 10.83 -9.85 -21.87
CA SER A 2 10.75 -8.47 -22.44
C SER A 2 9.36 -7.83 -22.51
N GLN A 3 8.31 -8.57 -22.87
CA GLN A 3 6.94 -8.00 -22.97
C GLN A 3 6.37 -7.48 -21.64
N LEU A 4 6.88 -7.95 -20.50
CA LEU A 4 6.43 -7.47 -19.18
C LEU A 4 7.00 -6.08 -18.86
N GLU A 5 8.22 -5.81 -19.33
CA GLU A 5 8.95 -4.55 -19.14
C GLU A 5 8.35 -3.45 -20.02
N ASP A 6 7.91 -3.78 -21.24
CA ASP A 6 7.19 -2.86 -22.15
C ASP A 6 5.85 -2.36 -21.57
N LEU A 7 5.25 -3.14 -20.67
CA LEU A 7 4.01 -2.79 -19.98
C LEU A 7 4.26 -1.95 -18.71
N GLN A 8 5.52 -1.70 -18.33
CA GLN A 8 5.89 -0.82 -17.22
C GLN A 8 5.79 0.66 -17.61
N THR A 9 4.61 1.05 -18.08
CA THR A 9 4.22 2.45 -18.24
C THR A 9 3.12 2.76 -17.24
N SER A 10 3.02 4.02 -16.79
CA SER A 10 1.95 4.46 -15.89
C SER A 10 0.54 4.41 -16.51
N ARG A 11 0.43 4.04 -17.80
CA ARG A 11 -0.80 4.08 -18.59
C ARG A 11 -1.41 2.70 -18.86
N ILE A 12 -0.78 1.63 -18.39
CA ILE A 12 -1.29 0.26 -18.56
C ILE A 12 -1.50 -0.38 -17.19
N VAL A 13 -2.71 -0.89 -16.93
CA VAL A 13 -3.06 -1.60 -15.70
C VAL A 13 -3.31 -3.06 -16.03
N ARG A 14 -2.58 -3.95 -15.37
CA ARG A 14 -2.77 -5.40 -15.50
C ARG A 14 -3.63 -5.92 -14.36
N ILE A 15 -4.77 -6.51 -14.70
CA ILE A 15 -5.63 -7.22 -13.76
C ILE A 15 -5.34 -8.72 -13.90
N LEU A 16 -4.89 -9.35 -12.82
CA LEU A 16 -4.72 -10.81 -12.73
C LEU A 16 -5.91 -11.37 -11.95
N THR A 17 -6.70 -12.24 -12.58
CA THR A 17 -7.91 -12.83 -11.97
C THR A 17 -8.03 -14.30 -12.37
N VAL A 18 -8.69 -15.11 -11.53
CA VAL A 18 -8.99 -16.53 -11.79
C VAL A 18 -10.46 -16.76 -12.18
N ASP A 19 -11.30 -15.74 -12.03
CA ASP A 19 -12.72 -15.71 -12.34
C ASP A 19 -13.15 -14.32 -12.88
N PHE A 20 -14.36 -14.24 -13.45
CA PHE A 20 -14.89 -13.01 -14.04
C PHE A 20 -16.03 -12.41 -13.18
N PRO A 21 -15.84 -11.23 -12.56
CA PRO A 21 -16.93 -10.49 -11.96
C PRO A 21 -17.81 -9.83 -13.03
N HIS A 22 -18.98 -9.32 -12.62
CA HIS A 22 -19.85 -8.55 -13.52
C HIS A 22 -19.15 -7.31 -14.09
N TYR A 23 -18.31 -6.64 -13.30
CA TYR A 23 -17.57 -5.43 -13.72
C TYR A 23 -16.21 -5.33 -13.02
N PHE A 24 -15.25 -4.74 -13.73
CA PHE A 24 -14.00 -4.22 -13.17
C PHE A 24 -13.99 -2.69 -13.28
N ALA A 25 -13.30 -2.02 -12.36
CA ALA A 25 -13.06 -0.57 -12.41
C ALA A 25 -11.60 -0.25 -12.09
N VAL A 26 -10.96 0.55 -12.95
CA VAL A 26 -9.64 1.13 -12.71
C VAL A 26 -9.85 2.56 -12.23
N VAL A 27 -9.44 2.83 -10.99
CA VAL A 27 -9.64 4.14 -10.35
C VAL A 27 -8.28 4.74 -10.02
N SER A 28 -8.03 5.95 -10.53
CA SER A 28 -6.87 6.75 -10.09
C SER A 28 -7.15 7.37 -8.73
N ARG A 29 -6.24 7.20 -7.77
CA ARG A 29 -6.29 7.86 -6.46
C ARG A 29 -4.88 8.09 -5.93
N VAL A 30 -4.74 9.02 -4.99
CA VAL A 30 -3.48 9.21 -4.26
C VAL A 30 -3.14 7.93 -3.49
N ARG A 31 -1.90 7.45 -3.63
CA ARG A 31 -1.42 6.29 -2.89
C ARG A 31 -1.44 6.62 -1.40
N GLN A 32 -2.22 5.86 -0.64
CA GLN A 32 -2.16 5.87 0.83
C GLN A 32 -1.38 4.64 1.27
N GLU A 33 -0.21 4.84 1.85
CA GLU A 33 0.57 3.77 2.46
C GLU A 33 0.02 3.50 3.84
N VAL A 34 -0.90 2.54 3.90
CA VAL A 34 -1.63 2.22 5.12
C VAL A 34 -1.04 1.00 5.79
N HIS A 35 -0.59 1.16 7.03
CA HIS A 35 -0.03 0.10 7.86
C HIS A 35 -0.92 -0.11 9.08
N ALA A 36 -1.18 -1.38 9.42
CA ALA A 36 -1.96 -1.71 10.61
C ALA A 36 -1.03 -1.81 11.81
N VAL A 37 -1.17 -0.89 12.78
CA VAL A 37 -0.37 -0.86 14.01
C VAL A 37 -1.30 -1.05 15.20
N GLY A 38 -0.92 -1.91 16.14
CA GLY A 38 -1.68 -2.18 17.36
C GLY A 38 -0.99 -1.70 18.64
N PRO A 39 -1.51 -2.09 19.81
CA PRO A 39 -0.96 -1.72 21.12
C PRO A 39 0.48 -2.18 21.34
N GLU A 40 0.95 -3.18 20.62
CA GLU A 40 2.35 -3.63 20.59
C GLU A 40 3.33 -2.56 20.07
N GLY A 41 2.82 -1.55 19.35
CA GLY A 41 3.65 -0.55 18.67
C GLY A 41 4.24 -1.10 17.36
N GLY A 42 5.31 -0.49 16.89
CA GLY A 42 6.01 -0.89 15.66
C GLY A 42 6.57 0.29 14.87
N THR A 43 7.27 -0.01 13.79
CA THR A 43 7.83 1.00 12.88
C THR A 43 7.12 0.93 11.54
N VAL A 44 6.76 2.10 11.01
CA VAL A 44 6.17 2.26 9.68
C VAL A 44 7.15 3.05 8.82
N SER A 45 7.49 2.55 7.63
CA SER A 45 8.44 3.18 6.69
C SER A 45 7.76 3.57 5.38
N SER A 46 8.21 4.66 4.75
CA SER A 46 7.71 5.07 3.44
C SER A 46 8.30 4.20 2.34
N SER A 47 7.48 3.77 1.38
CA SER A 47 7.98 3.06 0.20
C SER A 47 8.49 4.00 -0.89
N ALA A 48 8.15 5.29 -0.84
CA ALA A 48 8.67 6.30 -1.75
C ALA A 48 10.05 6.82 -1.31
N VAL A 49 10.23 7.01 0.01
CA VAL A 49 11.49 7.49 0.60
C VAL A 49 11.81 6.66 1.84
N PRO A 50 12.60 5.57 1.73
CA PRO A 50 12.81 4.61 2.83
C PRO A 50 13.40 5.20 4.13
N GLN A 51 14.05 6.36 4.04
CA GLN A 51 14.57 7.10 5.19
C GLN A 51 13.47 7.72 6.06
N VAL A 52 12.26 7.90 5.52
CA VAL A 52 11.10 8.41 6.27
C VAL A 52 10.47 7.26 7.03
N GLN A 53 10.52 7.34 8.36
CA GLN A 53 9.98 6.33 9.26
C GLN A 53 9.24 6.99 10.42
N ALA A 54 8.18 6.33 10.89
CA ALA A 54 7.44 6.67 12.10
C ALA A 54 7.52 5.49 13.07
N VAL A 55 7.84 5.77 14.34
CA VAL A 55 7.94 4.77 15.40
C VAL A 55 6.80 4.94 16.38
N PHE A 56 6.07 3.85 16.61
CA PHE A 56 5.00 3.74 17.59
C PHE A 56 5.54 2.91 18.76
N PRO A 57 5.75 3.51 19.95
CA PRO A 57 6.15 2.72 21.11
C PRO A 57 5.00 1.82 21.61
N PRO A 58 5.30 0.80 22.43
CA PRO A 58 4.27 -0.01 23.07
C PRO A 58 3.27 0.86 23.84
N ALA A 59 2.00 0.46 23.81
CA ALA A 59 0.85 1.16 24.40
C ALA A 59 0.54 2.56 23.84
N ALA A 60 1.21 3.02 22.76
CA ALA A 60 0.83 4.25 22.06
C ALA A 60 -0.59 4.18 21.45
N LEU A 61 -1.08 2.97 21.22
CA LEU A 61 -2.38 2.68 20.64
C LEU A 61 -3.15 1.76 21.58
N THR A 62 -4.45 2.01 21.75
CA THR A 62 -5.34 1.16 22.55
C THR A 62 -6.03 0.09 21.72
N LYS A 63 -6.00 0.23 20.38
CA LYS A 63 -6.60 -0.69 19.41
C LYS A 63 -5.77 -0.70 18.14
N LYS A 64 -5.93 -1.77 17.34
CA LYS A 64 -5.33 -1.86 16.02
C LYS A 64 -6.00 -0.87 15.07
N ILE A 65 -5.22 0.08 14.55
CA ILE A 65 -5.69 1.10 13.61
C ILE A 65 -4.87 1.09 12.31
N ARG A 66 -5.45 1.71 11.29
CA ARG A 66 -4.81 1.95 9.98
C ARG A 66 -4.12 3.31 10.01
N VAL A 67 -2.79 3.31 9.97
CA VAL A 67 -1.95 4.51 9.95
C VAL A 67 -1.49 4.78 8.53
N GLY A 68 -1.66 6.01 8.06
CA GLY A 68 -1.07 6.49 6.80
C GLY A 68 0.26 7.19 7.04
N LEU A 69 1.25 6.92 6.20
CA LEU A 69 2.45 7.74 6.06
C LEU A 69 2.35 8.52 4.74
N GLN A 70 2.50 9.84 4.79
CA GLN A 70 2.38 10.76 3.63
C GLN A 70 3.64 11.59 3.47
#